data_AF-A0A0K1EKN2-F1
#
_entry.id   AF-A0A0K1EKN2-F1
#
_cell.length_a   1.000
_cell.length_b   1.000
_cell.length_c   1.000
_cell.angle_alpha   90.00
_cell.angle_beta   90.00
_cell.angle_gamma   90.00
#
_symmetry.space_group_name_H-M   'P 1'
#
loop_
_entity.id
_entity.type
_entity.pdbx_description
1 polymer ?
#
loop_
_entity_poly.entity_id
_entity_poly.type
_entity_poly.pdbx_seq_one_letter_code
_entity_poly.pdbx_strand_id
1 'polypeptide(L)'
;MLDERLAAARGAVRDGAAAIESFVQLLGSRRVGPRGILRALPEVQEGCATLRGALDALAEALAVTMAADSESVAAARAVITPAEAEVARLESELGRGLEESRPGSRGRATPPEESRPGGRGRATPPERTIDARQRLAMEAHVRRTSRELSSALLFLDLLVASIELRPTSLNLGDLLRERGSGLLQAQPAIRLLVALGEDCDSVEADPRVIGPLLELVVAALAESGVTCLLLEAGRRADGRAVVRLRAARGGDEGGTRVALMVPLRESSERARAVALVTARRAGMELRLPEAGASSSTLIL
;
A
#
# COMPACT_ATOMS: atom_id res chain seq x y z
N MET A 1 4.98 -9.51 23.08
CA MET A 1 3.70 -8.80 23.28
C MET A 1 3.90 -7.43 22.69
N LEU A 2 3.17 -7.11 21.61
CA LEU A 2 3.23 -5.80 20.99
C LEU A 2 2.87 -4.79 22.06
N ASP A 3 3.58 -3.68 22.07
CA ASP A 3 3.16 -2.52 22.83
C ASP A 3 1.69 -2.22 22.45
N GLU A 4 0.81 -2.17 23.45
CA GLU A 4 -0.62 -1.90 23.27
C GLU A 4 -0.82 -0.60 22.48
N ARG A 5 0.08 0.38 22.65
CA ARG A 5 0.08 1.64 21.89
C ARG A 5 0.30 1.42 20.39
N LEU A 6 1.26 0.58 20.02
CA LEU A 6 1.55 0.26 18.62
C LEU A 6 0.38 -0.49 17.98
N ALA A 7 -0.22 -1.44 18.71
CA ALA A 7 -1.40 -2.16 18.25
C ALA A 7 -2.60 -1.23 18.03
N ALA A 8 -2.86 -0.32 18.98
CA ALA A 8 -3.96 0.66 18.89
C ALA A 8 -3.76 1.64 17.73
N ALA A 9 -2.57 2.23 17.59
CA ALA A 9 -2.26 3.16 16.50
C ALA A 9 -2.40 2.48 15.12
N ARG A 10 -1.90 1.25 14.98
CA ARG A 10 -2.07 0.46 13.75
C ARG A 10 -3.54 0.16 13.44
N GLY A 11 -4.35 -0.15 14.45
CA GLY A 11 -5.80 -0.32 14.31
C GLY A 11 -6.46 0.93 13.75
N ALA A 12 -6.20 2.09 14.37
CA ALA A 12 -6.76 3.37 13.94
C ALA A 12 -6.39 3.74 12.49
N VAL A 13 -5.14 3.49 12.07
CA VAL A 13 -4.73 3.74 10.68
C VAL A 13 -5.47 2.82 9.69
N ARG A 14 -5.68 1.55 10.04
CA ARG A 14 -6.43 0.59 9.21
C ARG A 14 -7.90 0.98 9.08
N ASP A 15 -8.53 1.40 10.18
CA ASP A 15 -9.92 1.86 10.18
C ASP A 15 -10.08 3.10 9.30
N GLY A 16 -9.16 4.07 9.41
CA GLY A 16 -9.14 5.25 8.54
C GLY A 16 -8.91 4.91 7.07
N ALA A 17 -8.01 3.97 6.76
CA ALA A 17 -7.79 3.50 5.39
C ALA A 17 -9.04 2.80 4.81
N ALA A 18 -9.74 1.99 5.61
CA ALA A 18 -10.99 1.34 5.23
C ALA A 18 -12.13 2.36 4.99
N ALA A 19 -12.18 3.45 5.76
CA ALA A 19 -13.11 4.55 5.54
C ALA A 19 -12.84 5.26 4.20
N ILE A 20 -11.58 5.52 3.85
CA ILE A 20 -11.20 6.07 2.54
C ILE A 20 -11.59 5.13 1.39
N GLU A 21 -11.36 3.82 1.53
CA GLU A 21 -11.79 2.83 0.53
C GLU A 21 -13.32 2.80 0.38
N SER A 22 -14.06 2.85 1.48
CA SER A 22 -15.52 2.96 1.47
C SER A 22 -15.99 4.22 0.73
N PHE A 23 -15.26 5.32 0.88
CA PHE A 23 -15.55 6.54 0.12
C PHE A 23 -15.25 6.39 -1.38
N VAL A 24 -14.21 5.67 -1.78
CA VAL A 24 -13.99 5.30 -3.21
C VAL A 24 -15.20 4.58 -3.78
N GLN A 25 -15.75 3.60 -3.04
CA GLN A 25 -16.92 2.83 -3.47
C GLN A 25 -18.17 3.73 -3.60
N LEU A 26 -18.35 4.66 -2.65
CA LEU A 26 -19.44 5.65 -2.69
C LEU A 26 -19.31 6.56 -3.91
N LEU A 27 -18.11 7.06 -4.23
CA LEU A 27 -17.86 7.90 -5.41
C LEU A 27 -18.06 7.15 -6.73
N GLY A 28 -17.74 5.86 -6.78
CA GLY A 28 -17.98 5.00 -7.95
C GLY A 28 -19.45 4.57 -8.12
N SER A 29 -20.28 4.74 -7.09
CA SER A 29 -21.67 4.29 -7.12
C SER A 29 -22.55 5.14 -8.03
N ARG A 30 -23.28 4.48 -8.93
CA ARG A 30 -24.30 5.10 -9.79
C ARG A 30 -25.55 5.52 -9.01
N ARG A 31 -25.77 4.94 -7.82
CA ARG A 31 -26.93 5.23 -6.97
C ARG A 31 -26.76 6.50 -6.13
N VAL A 32 -25.52 6.94 -5.92
CA VAL A 32 -25.22 8.12 -5.12
C VAL A 32 -25.08 9.32 -6.06
N GLY A 33 -26.07 10.20 -6.02
CA GLY A 33 -26.06 11.46 -6.78
C GLY A 33 -25.14 12.51 -6.15
N PRO A 34 -24.89 13.64 -6.85
CA PRO A 34 -24.01 14.71 -6.36
C PRO A 34 -24.37 15.25 -4.97
N ARG A 35 -25.66 15.32 -4.64
CA ARG A 35 -26.11 15.74 -3.30
C ARG A 35 -25.71 14.76 -2.19
N GLY A 36 -25.72 13.46 -2.48
CA GLY A 36 -25.28 12.44 -1.52
C GLY A 36 -23.78 12.56 -1.24
N ILE A 37 -23.00 12.79 -2.29
CA ILE A 37 -21.56 13.05 -2.18
C ILE A 37 -21.30 14.30 -1.34
N LEU A 38 -21.97 15.43 -1.62
CA LEU A 38 -21.82 16.66 -0.85
C LEU A 38 -22.11 16.50 0.63
N ARG A 39 -23.09 15.67 0.98
CA ARG A 39 -23.43 15.38 2.38
C ARG A 39 -22.35 14.57 3.10
N ALA A 40 -21.62 13.73 2.38
CA ALA A 40 -20.54 12.91 2.94
C ALA A 40 -19.22 13.68 3.12
N LEU A 41 -18.99 14.76 2.37
CA LEU A 41 -17.71 15.47 2.39
C LEU A 41 -17.24 15.93 3.78
N PRO A 42 -18.08 16.50 4.66
CA PRO A 42 -17.64 16.93 5.98
C PRO A 42 -17.13 15.77 6.85
N GLU A 43 -17.85 14.64 6.83
CA GLU A 43 -17.48 13.43 7.58
C GLU A 43 -16.17 12.83 7.06
N VAL A 44 -16.00 12.77 5.74
CA VAL A 44 -14.74 12.27 5.14
C VAL A 44 -13.58 13.21 5.44
N GLN A 45 -13.81 14.53 5.44
CA GLN A 45 -12.78 15.51 5.79
C GLN A 45 -12.33 15.35 7.25
N GLU A 46 -13.27 15.23 8.19
CA GLU A 46 -12.98 14.95 9.59
C GLU A 46 -12.22 13.62 9.75
N GLY A 47 -12.65 12.56 9.05
CA GLY A 47 -11.96 11.28 9.02
C GLY A 47 -10.52 11.37 8.50
N CYS A 48 -10.23 12.24 7.52
CA CYS A 48 -8.86 12.49 7.05
C CYS A 48 -8.00 13.12 8.15
N ALA A 49 -8.54 14.10 8.89
CA ALA A 49 -7.83 14.72 10.01
C ALA A 49 -7.53 13.69 11.13
N THR A 50 -8.50 12.84 11.48
CA THR A 50 -8.30 11.74 12.45
C THR A 50 -7.25 10.74 11.96
N LEU A 51 -7.28 10.35 10.68
CA LEU A 51 -6.30 9.43 10.10
C LEU A 51 -4.88 10.00 10.14
N ARG A 52 -4.70 11.31 9.94
CA ARG A 52 -3.38 11.96 10.09
C ARG A 52 -2.85 11.85 11.52
N GLY A 53 -3.69 12.13 12.50
CA GLY A 53 -3.33 11.93 13.91
C GLY A 53 -2.96 10.48 14.22
N ALA A 54 -3.67 9.51 13.62
CA ALA A 54 -3.35 8.09 13.77
C ALA A 54 -2.01 7.70 13.11
N LEU A 55 -1.68 8.27 11.94
CA LEU A 55 -0.39 8.06 11.26
C LEU A 55 0.77 8.61 12.09
N ASP A 56 0.61 9.79 12.69
CA ASP A 56 1.61 10.41 13.57
C ASP A 56 1.82 9.54 14.84
N ALA A 57 0.74 9.16 15.51
CA ALA A 57 0.80 8.25 16.66
C ALA A 57 1.46 6.90 16.33
N LEU A 58 1.23 6.36 15.13
CA LEU A 58 1.88 5.15 14.65
C LEU A 58 3.39 5.37 14.43
N ALA A 59 3.79 6.51 13.86
CA ALA A 59 5.19 6.86 13.67
C ALA A 59 5.93 6.98 15.00
N GLU A 60 5.32 7.61 16.00
CA GLU A 60 5.86 7.71 17.36
C GLU A 60 5.99 6.34 18.02
N ALA A 61 4.93 5.52 17.97
CA ALA A 61 4.95 4.18 18.55
C ALA A 61 6.03 3.27 17.93
N LEU A 62 6.20 3.34 16.60
CA LEU A 62 7.27 2.63 15.90
C LEU A 62 8.66 3.15 16.29
N ALA A 63 8.83 4.48 16.39
CA ALA A 63 10.10 5.08 16.79
C ALA A 63 10.53 4.64 18.19
N VAL A 64 9.59 4.58 19.15
CA VAL A 64 9.84 4.06 20.50
C VAL A 64 10.19 2.57 20.45
N THR A 65 9.39 1.77 19.74
CA THR A 65 9.58 0.30 19.68
C THR A 65 10.89 -0.09 18.99
N MET A 66 11.32 0.69 18.00
CA MET A 66 12.52 0.44 17.20
C MET A 66 13.70 1.34 17.58
N ALA A 67 13.68 1.96 18.77
CA ALA A 67 14.66 2.98 19.17
C ALA A 67 16.14 2.53 19.11
N ALA A 68 16.40 1.22 19.22
CA ALA A 68 17.73 0.63 19.11
C ALA A 68 18.26 0.48 17.66
N ASP A 69 17.41 0.69 16.66
CA ASP A 69 17.74 0.53 15.24
C ASP A 69 17.27 1.78 14.46
N SER A 70 18.17 2.75 14.32
CA SER A 70 17.89 4.03 13.66
C SER A 70 17.50 3.86 12.18
N GLU A 71 18.02 2.85 11.50
CA GLU A 71 17.66 2.54 10.13
C GLU A 71 16.22 2.02 10.03
N SER A 72 15.79 1.22 11.01
CA SER A 72 14.38 0.81 11.13
C SER A 72 13.43 1.99 11.31
N VAL A 73 13.79 2.92 12.19
CA VAL A 73 13.00 4.15 12.40
C VAL A 73 12.95 4.98 11.11
N ALA A 74 14.07 5.11 10.41
CA ALA A 74 14.14 5.81 9.14
C ALA A 74 13.25 5.15 8.06
N ALA A 75 13.28 3.83 7.95
CA ALA A 75 12.43 3.09 7.01
C ALA A 75 10.94 3.25 7.33
N ALA A 76 10.54 3.16 8.60
CA ALA A 76 9.17 3.42 9.04
C ALA A 76 8.72 4.84 8.67
N ARG A 77 9.54 5.86 8.93
CA ARG A 77 9.24 7.25 8.55
C ARG A 77 9.14 7.46 7.05
N ALA A 78 10.03 6.85 6.27
CA ALA A 78 10.00 6.91 4.82
C ALA A 78 8.70 6.32 4.23
N VAL A 79 8.03 5.41 4.96
CA VAL A 79 6.72 4.88 4.60
C VAL A 79 5.58 5.79 5.04
N ILE A 80 5.62 6.31 6.26
CA ILE A 80 4.51 7.08 6.84
C ILE A 80 4.41 8.48 6.25
N THR A 81 5.53 9.19 6.08
CA THR A 81 5.51 10.60 5.65
C THR A 81 4.79 10.83 4.31
N PRO A 82 5.00 10.02 3.26
CA PRO A 82 4.29 10.20 2.00
C PRO A 82 2.79 9.88 2.12
N ALA A 83 2.42 8.88 2.91
CA ALA A 83 1.01 8.55 3.18
C ALA A 83 0.32 9.70 3.91
N GLU A 84 0.95 10.29 4.93
CA GLU A 84 0.43 11.46 5.64
C GLU A 84 0.27 12.66 4.70
N ALA A 85 1.26 12.92 3.84
CA ALA A 85 1.19 13.99 2.85
C ALA A 85 0.03 13.81 1.86
N GLU A 86 -0.24 12.58 1.42
CA GLU A 86 -1.38 12.29 0.53
C GLU A 86 -2.73 12.40 1.24
N VAL A 87 -2.83 12.05 2.53
CA VAL A 87 -4.04 12.28 3.33
C VAL A 87 -4.27 13.78 3.56
N ALA A 88 -3.23 14.55 3.87
CA ALA A 88 -3.32 16.01 4.04
C ALA A 88 -3.73 16.73 2.74
N ARG A 89 -3.23 16.25 1.60
CA ARG A 89 -3.67 16.73 0.27
C ARG A 89 -5.16 16.44 0.05
N LEU A 90 -5.60 15.22 0.34
CA LEU A 90 -7.01 14.85 0.21
C LEU A 90 -7.90 15.71 1.11
N GLU A 91 -7.54 15.87 2.39
CA GLU A 91 -8.23 16.74 3.35
C GLU A 91 -8.41 18.17 2.81
N SER A 92 -7.35 18.74 2.23
CA SER A 92 -7.37 20.08 1.64
C SER A 92 -8.30 20.17 0.42
N GLU A 93 -8.28 19.17 -0.46
CA GLU A 93 -9.16 19.12 -1.65
C GLU A 93 -10.64 18.97 -1.26
N LEU A 94 -10.93 18.16 -0.24
CA LEU A 94 -12.29 18.02 0.30
C LEU A 94 -12.78 19.36 0.89
N GLY A 95 -11.91 20.07 1.62
CA GLY A 95 -12.19 21.40 2.15
C GLY A 95 -12.51 22.42 1.05
N ARG A 96 -11.72 22.45 -0.03
CA ARG A 96 -11.99 23.30 -1.20
C ARG A 96 -13.34 22.95 -1.85
N GLY A 97 -13.64 21.67 -2.02
CA GLY A 97 -14.92 21.21 -2.55
C GLY A 97 -16.12 21.68 -1.73
N LEU A 98 -15.98 21.70 -0.40
CA LEU A 98 -16.99 22.23 0.52
C LEU A 98 -17.16 23.75 0.37
N GLU A 99 -16.08 24.52 0.27
CA GLU A 99 -16.11 25.97 0.09
C GLU A 99 -16.71 26.40 -1.25
N GLU A 100 -16.37 25.71 -2.34
CA GLU A 100 -16.92 25.96 -3.67
C GLU A 100 -18.43 25.69 -3.74
N SER A 101 -18.91 24.76 -2.91
CA SER A 101 -20.31 24.36 -2.82
C SER A 101 -21.16 25.32 -2.00
N ARG A 102 -20.55 26.21 -1.18
CA ARG A 102 -21.29 27.20 -0.39
C ARG A 102 -21.97 28.23 -1.30
N PRO A 103 -23.27 28.54 -1.07
CA PRO A 103 -23.95 29.62 -1.78
C PRO A 103 -23.20 30.94 -1.59
N GLY A 104 -22.74 31.57 -2.68
CA GLY A 104 -22.11 32.89 -2.64
C GLY A 104 -20.59 32.96 -2.84
N SER A 105 -19.84 31.85 -2.83
CA SER A 105 -18.36 31.92 -2.91
C SER A 105 -17.78 32.36 -4.27
N ARG A 106 -18.58 32.35 -5.35
CA ARG A 106 -18.18 32.86 -6.69
C ARG A 106 -18.72 34.26 -7.01
N GLY A 107 -19.06 35.03 -5.98
CA GLY A 107 -19.48 36.43 -6.12
C GLY A 107 -18.34 37.35 -6.51
N ARG A 108 -17.82 37.21 -7.73
CA ARG A 108 -17.07 38.27 -8.39
C ARG A 108 -18.06 39.41 -8.65
N ALA A 109 -17.78 40.54 -8.04
CA ALA A 109 -18.54 41.79 -8.11
C ALA A 109 -19.07 42.07 -9.52
N THR A 110 -20.35 41.79 -9.73
CA THR A 110 -21.10 42.50 -10.76
C THR A 110 -21.81 43.60 -9.99
N PRO A 111 -21.49 44.89 -10.24
CA PRO A 111 -22.12 45.98 -9.51
C PRO A 111 -23.65 45.91 -9.68
N PRO A 112 -24.41 46.31 -8.67
CA PRO A 112 -25.87 46.27 -8.72
C PRO A 112 -26.34 47.24 -9.79
N GLU A 113 -26.75 46.71 -10.94
CA GLU A 113 -27.49 47.50 -11.91
C GLU A 113 -28.84 47.85 -11.29
N GLU A 114 -29.04 49.16 -11.12
CA GLU A 114 -30.18 49.76 -10.46
C GLU A 114 -31.51 49.34 -11.10
N SER A 115 -32.41 48.85 -10.26
CA SER A 115 -33.81 49.26 -10.24
C SER A 115 -34.67 48.89 -11.46
N ARG A 116 -35.25 47.69 -11.46
CA ARG A 116 -36.55 47.43 -12.10
C ARG A 116 -37.58 46.88 -11.11
N PRO A 117 -38.69 47.58 -10.86
CA PRO A 117 -39.77 47.10 -10.03
C PRO A 117 -40.77 46.30 -10.88
N GLY A 118 -41.06 45.07 -10.46
CA GLY A 118 -42.26 44.35 -10.89
C GLY A 118 -42.01 42.93 -11.38
N GLY A 119 -42.36 41.94 -10.56
CA GLY A 119 -42.46 40.54 -11.02
C GLY A 119 -42.32 39.53 -9.89
N ARG A 120 -43.46 39.14 -9.28
CA ARG A 120 -43.52 38.08 -8.25
C ARG A 120 -43.23 36.72 -8.89
N GLY A 121 -42.05 36.20 -8.61
CA GLY A 121 -41.64 34.83 -8.91
C GLY A 121 -40.26 34.62 -8.33
N ARG A 122 -40.16 34.42 -7.01
CA ARG A 122 -38.90 34.20 -6.32
C ARG A 122 -38.39 32.81 -6.70
N ALA A 123 -37.77 32.71 -7.87
CA ALA A 123 -37.12 31.50 -8.33
C ALA A 123 -36.05 31.16 -7.29
N THR A 124 -36.23 30.02 -6.61
CA THR A 124 -35.20 29.48 -5.73
C THR A 124 -33.94 29.32 -6.58
N PRO A 125 -32.81 29.93 -6.18
CA PRO A 125 -31.58 29.80 -6.94
C PRO A 125 -31.25 28.31 -7.09
N PRO A 126 -30.84 27.87 -8.29
CA PRO A 126 -30.54 26.46 -8.52
C PRO A 126 -29.49 26.01 -7.51
N GLU A 127 -29.82 24.98 -6.72
CA GLU A 127 -28.87 24.37 -5.80
C GLU A 127 -27.62 23.94 -6.58
N ARG A 128 -26.46 24.48 -6.18
CA ARG A 128 -25.19 24.10 -6.79
C ARG A 128 -24.91 22.63 -6.46
N THR A 129 -24.76 21.83 -7.50
CA THR A 129 -24.37 20.43 -7.40
C THR A 129 -22.92 20.28 -7.85
N ILE A 130 -22.20 19.30 -7.32
CA ILE A 130 -20.86 18.93 -7.81
C ILE A 130 -20.99 18.60 -9.29
N ASP A 131 -20.23 19.29 -10.13
CA ASP A 131 -20.20 18.99 -11.55
C ASP A 131 -19.44 17.68 -11.83
N ALA A 132 -19.64 17.11 -13.02
CA ALA A 132 -19.01 15.83 -13.37
C ALA A 132 -17.47 15.89 -13.33
N ARG A 133 -16.87 17.05 -13.63
CA ARG A 133 -15.42 17.23 -13.64
C ARG A 133 -14.86 17.24 -12.21
N GLN A 134 -15.50 17.97 -11.31
CA GLN A 134 -15.17 18.00 -9.88
C GLN A 134 -15.29 16.59 -9.27
N ARG A 135 -16.36 15.85 -9.60
CA ARG A 135 -16.54 14.47 -9.15
C ARG A 135 -15.38 13.57 -9.60
N LEU A 136 -15.04 13.60 -10.88
CA LEU A 136 -13.94 12.79 -11.43
C LEU A 136 -12.58 13.17 -10.84
N ALA A 137 -12.33 14.47 -10.64
CA ALA A 137 -11.10 14.94 -10.01
C ALA A 137 -10.99 14.43 -8.56
N MET A 138 -12.08 14.53 -7.79
CA MET A 138 -12.12 14.03 -6.42
C MET A 138 -11.96 12.51 -6.37
N GLU A 139 -12.64 11.77 -7.25
CA GLU A 139 -12.50 10.32 -7.36
C GLU A 139 -11.05 9.91 -7.65
N ALA A 140 -10.37 10.61 -8.57
CA ALA A 140 -8.97 10.35 -8.87
C ALA A 140 -8.06 10.57 -7.65
N HIS A 141 -8.30 11.62 -6.85
CA HIS A 141 -7.54 11.90 -5.62
C HIS A 141 -7.80 10.84 -4.56
N VAL A 142 -9.06 10.50 -4.26
CA VAL A 142 -9.40 9.49 -3.25
C VAL A 142 -8.83 8.12 -3.64
N ARG A 143 -8.91 7.72 -4.92
CA ARG A 143 -8.29 6.48 -5.42
C ARG A 143 -6.77 6.49 -5.32
N ARG A 144 -6.13 7.65 -5.48
CA ARG A 144 -4.68 7.80 -5.29
C ARG A 144 -4.32 7.65 -3.81
N THR A 145 -4.98 8.38 -2.92
CA THR A 145 -4.75 8.29 -1.47
C THR A 145 -5.02 6.88 -0.95
N SER A 146 -6.11 6.23 -1.38
CA SER A 146 -6.41 4.84 -1.04
C SER A 146 -5.27 3.89 -1.43
N ARG A 147 -4.74 4.00 -2.66
CA ARG A 147 -3.61 3.18 -3.10
C ARG A 147 -2.34 3.43 -2.29
N GLU A 148 -2.01 4.69 -2.00
CA GLU A 148 -0.84 5.03 -1.17
C GLU A 148 -0.98 4.43 0.24
N LEU A 149 -2.16 4.55 0.86
CA LEU A 149 -2.43 3.98 2.18
C LEU A 149 -2.34 2.45 2.17
N SER A 150 -2.88 1.79 1.15
CA SER A 150 -2.77 0.34 0.99
C SER A 150 -1.31 -0.10 0.87
N SER A 151 -0.51 0.58 0.04
CA SER A 151 0.94 0.32 -0.06
C SER A 151 1.65 0.54 1.28
N ALA A 152 1.39 1.66 1.95
CA ALA A 152 2.01 1.99 3.23
C ALA A 152 1.68 0.97 4.32
N LEU A 153 0.41 0.55 4.43
CA LEU A 153 -0.03 -0.46 5.39
C LEU A 153 0.67 -1.81 5.18
N LEU A 154 0.90 -2.22 3.93
CA LEU A 154 1.65 -3.46 3.66
C LEU A 154 3.09 -3.39 4.18
N PHE A 155 3.78 -2.27 3.94
CA PHE A 155 5.14 -2.07 4.45
C PHE A 155 5.18 -1.97 5.98
N LEU A 156 4.22 -1.27 6.59
CA LEU A 156 4.12 -1.14 8.04
C LEU A 156 3.80 -2.49 8.69
N ASP A 157 2.94 -3.29 8.08
CA ASP A 157 2.63 -4.64 8.55
C ASP A 157 3.85 -5.55 8.53
N LEU A 158 4.69 -5.43 7.48
CA LEU A 158 5.95 -6.16 7.36
C LEU A 158 6.98 -5.71 8.42
N LEU A 159 7.13 -4.40 8.65
CA LEU A 159 7.99 -3.87 9.71
C LEU A 159 7.53 -4.35 11.09
N VAL A 160 6.23 -4.29 11.38
CA VAL A 160 5.66 -4.77 12.66
C VAL A 160 5.85 -6.28 12.82
N ALA A 161 5.68 -7.06 11.75
CA ALA A 161 5.95 -8.51 11.78
C ALA A 161 7.42 -8.81 12.15
N SER A 162 8.36 -7.97 11.71
CA SER A 162 9.79 -8.10 12.07
C SER A 162 10.13 -7.69 13.52
N ILE A 163 9.19 -7.08 14.25
CA ILE A 163 9.35 -6.78 15.69
C ILE A 163 8.95 -8.00 16.53
N GLU A 164 7.89 -8.71 16.12
CA GLU A 164 7.38 -9.90 16.81
C GLU A 164 7.51 -11.15 15.95
N LEU A 165 8.74 -11.57 15.69
CA LEU A 165 8.99 -12.79 14.94
C LEU A 165 8.39 -14.00 15.66
N ARG A 166 7.70 -14.84 14.89
CA ARG A 166 7.21 -16.16 15.30
C ARG A 166 7.72 -17.17 14.28
N PRO A 167 9.01 -17.56 14.35
CA PRO A 167 9.56 -18.56 13.45
C PRO A 167 8.78 -19.86 13.60
N THR A 168 8.44 -20.44 12.46
CA THR A 168 7.79 -21.75 12.36
C THR A 168 8.42 -22.53 11.23
N SER A 169 8.33 -23.86 11.31
CA SER A 169 8.70 -24.71 10.19
C SER A 169 7.71 -24.52 9.05
N LEU A 170 8.19 -24.04 7.91
CA LEU A 170 7.38 -23.73 6.73
C LEU A 170 7.77 -24.63 5.57
N ASN A 171 6.77 -25.19 4.89
CA ASN A 171 6.98 -25.72 3.56
C ASN A 171 7.02 -24.58 2.53
N LEU A 172 8.18 -24.32 1.90
CA LEU A 172 8.33 -23.17 1.00
C LEU A 172 7.44 -23.29 -0.25
N GLY A 173 7.24 -24.52 -0.75
CA GLY A 173 6.36 -24.79 -1.87
C GLY A 173 4.89 -24.49 -1.54
N ASP A 174 4.43 -24.88 -0.36
CA ASP A 174 3.07 -24.61 0.11
C ASP A 174 2.83 -23.12 0.34
N LEU A 175 3.77 -22.43 1.00
CA LEU A 175 3.71 -20.97 1.19
C LEU A 175 3.56 -20.24 -0.14
N LEU A 176 4.37 -20.61 -1.14
CA LEU A 176 4.34 -20.00 -2.46
C LEU A 176 3.03 -20.32 -3.21
N ARG A 177 2.51 -21.56 -3.10
CA ARG A 177 1.21 -21.94 -3.69
C ARG A 177 0.06 -21.18 -3.07
N GLU A 178 0.01 -21.07 -1.74
CA GLU A 178 -1.00 -20.29 -1.03
C GLU A 178 -1.01 -18.83 -1.53
N ARG A 179 0.17 -18.22 -1.60
CA ARG A 179 0.34 -16.84 -2.08
C ARG A 179 -0.05 -16.65 -3.55
N GLY A 180 0.24 -17.62 -4.41
CA GLY A 180 -0.14 -17.56 -5.82
C GLY A 180 -1.62 -17.79 -6.10
N SER A 181 -2.32 -18.51 -5.21
CA SER A 181 -3.73 -18.89 -5.40
C SER A 181 -4.72 -17.73 -5.21
N GLY A 182 -4.34 -16.70 -4.46
CA GLY A 182 -5.21 -15.56 -4.11
C GLY A 182 -5.27 -14.42 -5.14
N LEU A 183 -4.66 -14.59 -6.31
CA LEU A 183 -4.58 -13.51 -7.28
C LEU A 183 -5.92 -13.23 -7.97
N LEU A 184 -6.42 -12.02 -7.77
CA LEU A 184 -7.54 -11.48 -8.53
C LEU A 184 -7.10 -11.19 -9.97
N GLN A 185 -7.96 -11.49 -10.95
CA GLN A 185 -7.70 -11.38 -12.40
C GLN A 185 -7.24 -10.00 -12.90
N ALA A 186 -7.27 -8.95 -12.06
CA ALA A 186 -6.95 -7.59 -12.44
C ALA A 186 -5.58 -7.08 -11.94
N GLN A 187 -4.81 -7.88 -11.19
CA GLN A 187 -3.51 -7.44 -10.69
C GLN A 187 -2.38 -7.80 -11.67
N PRO A 188 -1.43 -6.88 -11.91
CA PRO A 188 -0.23 -7.22 -12.66
C PRO A 188 0.52 -8.32 -11.91
N ALA A 189 0.90 -9.39 -12.61
CA ALA A 189 1.55 -10.53 -11.99
C ALA A 189 2.67 -11.09 -12.87
N ILE A 190 3.71 -11.62 -12.22
CA ILE A 190 4.83 -12.29 -12.88
C ILE A 190 4.69 -13.80 -12.75
N ARG A 191 5.06 -14.51 -13.82
CA ARG A 191 5.21 -15.96 -13.81
C ARG A 191 6.49 -16.33 -13.06
N LEU A 192 6.34 -16.97 -11.91
CA LEU A 192 7.40 -17.53 -11.09
C LEU A 192 7.45 -19.05 -11.27
N LEU A 193 8.56 -19.56 -11.77
CA LEU A 193 8.87 -20.99 -11.82
C LEU A 193 9.59 -21.34 -10.51
N VAL A 194 9.16 -22.40 -9.84
CA VAL A 194 9.76 -22.84 -8.57
C VAL A 194 10.54 -24.14 -8.78
N ALA A 195 11.80 -24.15 -8.34
CA ALA A 195 12.68 -25.30 -8.28
C ALA A 195 13.23 -25.44 -6.85
N LEU A 196 12.66 -26.36 -6.08
CA LEU A 196 13.10 -26.66 -4.71
C LEU A 196 14.05 -27.86 -4.77
N GLY A 197 15.23 -27.75 -4.14
CA GLY A 197 16.08 -28.91 -3.89
C GLY A 197 15.47 -29.81 -2.82
N GLU A 198 15.78 -31.12 -2.87
CA GLU A 198 15.21 -32.15 -1.97
C GLU A 198 15.37 -31.81 -0.48
N ASP A 199 16.46 -31.13 -0.10
CA ASP A 199 16.74 -30.76 1.29
C ASP A 199 16.09 -29.44 1.74
N CYS A 200 15.40 -28.73 0.84
CA CYS A 200 14.93 -27.37 1.05
C CYS A 200 13.42 -27.21 1.15
N ASP A 201 12.69 -28.32 1.28
CA ASP A 201 11.25 -28.28 1.42
C ASP A 201 10.81 -27.57 2.71
N SER A 202 11.57 -27.70 3.80
CA SER A 202 11.25 -27.08 5.10
C SER A 202 12.25 -26.01 5.54
N VAL A 203 11.77 -24.81 5.84
CA VAL A 203 12.58 -23.67 6.34
C VAL A 203 11.99 -23.09 7.62
N GLU A 204 12.83 -22.74 8.59
CA GLU A 204 12.39 -22.05 9.81
C GLU A 204 12.32 -20.54 9.54
N ALA A 205 11.11 -20.00 9.38
CA ALA A 205 10.90 -18.58 9.16
C ALA A 205 9.50 -18.15 9.63
N ASP A 206 9.30 -16.84 9.82
CA ASP A 206 7.97 -16.29 10.06
C ASP A 206 7.26 -16.04 8.71
N PRO A 207 6.13 -16.72 8.41
CA PRO A 207 5.42 -16.59 7.13
C PRO A 207 4.93 -15.16 6.85
N ARG A 208 4.74 -14.34 7.89
CA ARG A 208 4.34 -12.93 7.79
C ARG A 208 5.49 -12.04 7.29
N VAL A 209 6.72 -12.53 7.38
CA VAL A 209 7.92 -11.84 6.91
C VAL A 209 8.40 -12.41 5.58
N ILE A 210 8.59 -13.72 5.48
CA ILE A 210 9.20 -14.34 4.29
C ILE A 210 8.35 -14.17 3.03
N GLY A 211 7.02 -14.34 3.11
CA GLY A 211 6.13 -14.18 1.97
C GLY A 211 6.21 -12.78 1.35
N PRO A 212 5.92 -11.71 2.13
CA PRO A 212 6.03 -10.34 1.64
C PRO A 212 7.45 -9.97 1.17
N LEU A 213 8.51 -10.44 1.83
CA LEU A 213 9.88 -10.20 1.35
C LEU A 213 10.10 -10.79 -0.05
N LEU A 214 9.63 -12.01 -0.31
CA LEU A 214 9.72 -12.61 -1.64
C LEU A 214 8.89 -11.82 -2.67
N GLU A 215 7.71 -11.33 -2.32
CA GLU A 215 6.90 -10.44 -3.18
C GLU A 215 7.68 -9.15 -3.55
N LEU A 216 8.40 -8.54 -2.59
CA LEU A 216 9.22 -7.34 -2.85
C LEU A 216 10.45 -7.64 -3.71
N VAL A 217 11.08 -8.81 -3.54
CA VAL A 217 12.20 -9.23 -4.39
C VAL A 217 11.71 -9.46 -5.82
N VAL A 218 10.56 -10.11 -6.00
CA VAL A 218 9.93 -10.31 -7.31
C VAL A 218 9.63 -8.97 -7.98
N ALA A 219 9.04 -8.01 -7.24
CA ALA A 219 8.78 -6.67 -7.75
C ALA A 219 10.06 -5.93 -8.19
N ALA A 220 11.13 -5.99 -7.39
CA ALA A 220 12.40 -5.37 -7.76
C ALA A 220 13.03 -5.95 -9.04
N LEU A 221 12.89 -7.27 -9.26
CA LEU A 221 13.33 -7.91 -10.49
C LEU A 221 12.41 -7.57 -11.68
N ALA A 222 11.11 -7.42 -11.44
CA ALA A 222 10.12 -6.99 -12.44
C ALA A 222 10.47 -5.62 -13.05
N GLU A 223 10.86 -4.65 -12.20
CA GLU A 223 11.29 -3.33 -12.63
C GLU A 223 12.51 -3.35 -13.55
N SER A 224 13.34 -4.39 -13.44
CA SER A 224 14.47 -4.61 -14.34
C SER A 224 14.07 -5.25 -15.68
N GLY A 225 12.76 -5.35 -15.97
CA GLY A 225 12.21 -5.89 -17.22
C GLY A 225 12.07 -7.42 -17.24
N VAL A 226 12.27 -8.08 -16.10
CA VAL A 226 12.14 -9.54 -16.01
C VAL A 226 10.66 -9.94 -15.93
N THR A 227 10.18 -10.69 -16.93
CA THR A 227 8.76 -11.10 -17.02
C THR A 227 8.51 -12.53 -16.55
N CYS A 228 9.56 -13.35 -16.45
CA CYS A 228 9.50 -14.71 -15.92
C CYS A 228 10.70 -14.97 -15.02
N LEU A 229 10.43 -15.40 -13.79
CA LEU A 229 11.42 -15.64 -12.76
C LEU A 229 11.56 -17.13 -12.48
N LEU A 230 12.76 -17.53 -12.06
CA LEU A 230 13.03 -18.83 -11.46
C LEU A 230 13.43 -18.60 -10.00
N LEU A 231 12.70 -19.24 -9.08
CA LEU A 231 13.05 -19.37 -7.68
C LEU A 231 13.73 -20.72 -7.47
N GLU A 232 15.00 -20.68 -7.06
CA GLU A 232 15.79 -21.85 -6.69
C GLU A 232 16.00 -21.82 -5.17
N ALA A 233 15.63 -22.89 -4.47
CA ALA A 233 15.90 -23.05 -3.04
C ALA A 233 16.87 -24.20 -2.81
N GLY A 234 17.92 -23.97 -2.01
CA GLY A 234 18.89 -24.99 -1.60
C GLY A 234 19.53 -24.66 -0.26
N ARG A 235 20.26 -25.59 0.36
CA ARG A 235 20.97 -25.35 1.62
C ARG A 235 22.44 -25.00 1.41
N ARG A 236 22.97 -24.14 2.26
CA ARG A 236 24.41 -23.92 2.42
C ARG A 236 25.03 -25.02 3.27
N ALA A 237 26.36 -25.12 3.24
CA ALA A 237 27.12 -26.02 4.10
C ALA A 237 26.94 -25.73 5.60
N ASP A 238 26.52 -24.51 5.96
CA ASP A 238 26.19 -24.10 7.34
C ASP A 238 24.74 -24.47 7.74
N GLY A 239 23.99 -25.16 6.88
CA GLY A 239 22.62 -25.60 7.11
C GLY A 239 21.54 -24.56 6.82
N ARG A 240 21.91 -23.28 6.57
CA ARG A 240 20.96 -22.21 6.26
C ARG A 240 20.33 -22.39 4.88
N ALA A 241 19.07 -22.01 4.76
CA ALA A 241 18.37 -22.08 3.48
C ALA A 241 18.73 -20.86 2.63
N VAL A 242 18.93 -21.08 1.34
CA VAL A 242 19.23 -20.02 0.37
C VAL A 242 18.17 -20.07 -0.70
N VAL A 243 17.45 -18.97 -0.84
CA VAL A 243 16.48 -18.73 -1.90
C VAL A 243 17.10 -17.76 -2.89
N ARG A 244 17.31 -18.21 -4.12
CA ARG A 244 17.79 -17.39 -5.24
C ARG A 244 16.65 -17.13 -6.19
N LEU A 245 16.48 -15.87 -6.58
CA LEU A 245 15.54 -15.48 -7.62
C LEU A 245 16.35 -14.96 -8.80
N ARG A 246 16.09 -15.46 -10.01
CA ARG A 246 16.75 -15.00 -11.23
C ARG A 246 15.79 -14.98 -12.42
N ALA A 247 16.13 -14.25 -13.48
CA ALA A 247 15.43 -14.37 -14.75
C ALA A 247 15.49 -15.82 -15.27
N ALA A 248 14.34 -16.36 -15.67
CA ALA A 248 14.26 -17.69 -16.28
C ALA A 248 14.87 -17.64 -17.70
N ARG A 249 15.61 -18.69 -18.07
CA ARG A 249 16.21 -18.89 -19.40
C ARG A 249 15.43 -19.95 -20.17
N GLY A 250 15.43 -19.85 -21.50
CA GLY A 250 14.89 -20.90 -22.37
C GLY A 250 15.63 -22.21 -22.13
N GLY A 251 14.96 -23.22 -21.59
CA GLY A 251 15.57 -24.47 -21.14
C GLY A 251 15.48 -24.69 -19.63
N ASP A 252 15.15 -23.65 -18.85
CA ASP A 252 14.86 -23.88 -17.45
C ASP A 252 13.65 -24.82 -17.32
N GLU A 253 12.61 -24.80 -18.18
CA GLU A 253 11.35 -25.58 -18.02
C GLU A 253 11.44 -27.12 -17.78
N GLY A 254 12.61 -27.77 -17.86
CA GLY A 254 12.80 -29.18 -17.48
C GLY A 254 12.85 -29.39 -15.95
N GLY A 255 11.77 -29.92 -15.36
CA GLY A 255 11.68 -30.33 -13.94
C GLY A 255 10.27 -30.15 -13.38
N THR A 256 9.97 -30.75 -12.21
CA THR A 256 8.68 -30.54 -11.51
C THR A 256 8.58 -29.08 -11.05
N ARG A 257 7.95 -28.25 -11.87
CA ARG A 257 7.89 -26.79 -11.68
C ARG A 257 6.46 -26.35 -11.48
N VAL A 258 6.22 -25.65 -10.38
CA VAL A 258 4.97 -24.95 -10.15
C VAL A 258 5.12 -23.57 -10.78
N ALA A 259 4.25 -23.24 -11.74
CA ALA A 259 4.11 -21.89 -12.23
C ALA A 259 3.15 -21.14 -11.30
N LEU A 260 3.66 -20.10 -10.65
CA LEU A 260 2.88 -19.24 -9.78
C LEU A 260 2.79 -17.87 -10.39
N MET A 261 1.64 -17.23 -10.21
CA MET A 261 1.51 -15.81 -10.48
C MET A 261 1.79 -15.11 -9.14
N VAL A 262 2.64 -14.08 -9.14
CA VAL A 262 2.94 -13.27 -7.94
C VAL A 262 2.51 -11.83 -8.21
N PRO A 263 1.71 -11.21 -7.33
CA PRO A 263 1.29 -9.83 -7.52
C PRO A 263 2.51 -8.92 -7.52
N LEU A 264 2.61 -8.03 -8.52
CA LEU A 264 3.61 -6.99 -8.51
C LEU A 264 3.25 -5.94 -7.47
N ARG A 265 4.09 -5.87 -6.44
CA ARG A 265 4.08 -4.78 -5.46
C ARG A 265 4.85 -3.59 -6.00
N GLU A 266 4.71 -2.47 -5.31
CA GLU A 266 5.57 -1.32 -5.53
C GLU A 266 7.02 -1.68 -5.16
N SER A 267 7.97 -1.35 -6.05
CA SER A 267 9.41 -1.65 -5.91
C SER A 267 10.26 -0.38 -5.80
N SER A 268 9.63 0.71 -5.34
CA SER A 268 10.29 1.97 -5.05
C SER A 268 11.48 1.82 -4.09
N GLU A 269 12.37 2.81 -4.06
CA GLU A 269 13.50 2.84 -3.12
C GLU A 269 13.06 2.63 -1.66
N ARG A 270 11.87 3.12 -1.31
CA ARG A 270 11.21 2.90 -0.03
C ARG A 270 10.94 1.42 0.23
N ALA A 271 10.36 0.71 -0.74
CA ALA A 271 10.09 -0.72 -0.65
C ALA A 271 11.39 -1.52 -0.46
N ARG A 272 12.45 -1.15 -1.19
CA ARG A 272 13.78 -1.76 -1.07
C ARG A 272 14.38 -1.53 0.32
N ALA A 273 14.30 -0.31 0.86
CA ALA A 273 14.77 0.01 2.20
C ALA A 273 14.03 -0.79 3.29
N VAL A 274 12.70 -0.86 3.20
CA VAL A 274 11.87 -1.68 4.11
C VAL A 274 12.27 -3.15 4.03
N ALA A 275 12.40 -3.71 2.82
CA ALA A 275 12.77 -5.12 2.65
C ALA A 275 14.12 -5.46 3.30
N LEU A 276 15.14 -4.60 3.10
CA LEU A 276 16.47 -4.79 3.69
C LEU A 276 16.45 -4.73 5.22
N VAL A 277 15.76 -3.72 5.78
CA VAL A 277 15.61 -3.56 7.23
C VAL A 277 14.87 -4.75 7.84
N THR A 278 13.73 -5.13 7.26
CA THR A 278 12.92 -6.25 7.74
C THR A 278 13.71 -7.56 7.68
N ALA A 279 14.41 -7.84 6.58
CA ALA A 279 15.25 -9.02 6.45
C ALA A 279 16.32 -9.07 7.55
N ARG A 280 17.06 -7.96 7.75
CA ARG A 280 18.09 -7.89 8.79
C ARG A 280 17.51 -8.11 10.20
N ARG A 281 16.39 -7.48 10.53
CA ARG A 281 15.71 -7.68 11.83
C ARG A 281 15.26 -9.11 12.02
N ALA A 282 14.86 -9.78 10.95
CA ALA A 282 14.49 -11.19 10.94
C ALA A 282 15.69 -12.15 10.99
N GLY A 283 16.93 -11.64 11.05
CA GLY A 283 18.14 -12.46 11.02
C GLY A 283 18.47 -13.01 9.62
N MET A 284 17.82 -12.50 8.57
CA MET A 284 17.98 -12.94 7.19
C MET A 284 18.99 -12.05 6.46
N GLU A 285 19.76 -12.63 5.53
CA GLU A 285 20.62 -11.86 4.62
C GLU A 285 19.89 -11.68 3.28
N LEU A 286 19.45 -10.45 2.99
CA LEU A 286 18.80 -10.12 1.72
C LEU A 286 19.74 -9.30 0.83
N ARG A 287 19.89 -9.74 -0.43
CA ARG A 287 20.57 -9.02 -1.51
C ARG A 287 19.58 -8.76 -2.64
N LEU A 288 19.14 -7.51 -2.74
CA LEU A 288 18.30 -7.02 -3.83
C LEU A 288 19.13 -6.81 -5.10
N PRO A 289 18.51 -6.84 -6.30
CA PRO A 289 19.24 -6.67 -7.54
C PRO A 289 19.71 -5.21 -7.63
N GLU A 290 20.94 -4.99 -8.09
CA GLU A 290 21.37 -3.66 -8.56
C GLU A 290 20.64 -3.30 -9.86
N ALA A 291 20.63 -2.02 -10.24
CA ALA A 291 19.99 -1.59 -11.48
C ALA A 291 20.60 -2.36 -12.69
N GLY A 292 19.76 -3.10 -13.41
CA GLY A 292 20.18 -3.94 -14.54
C GLY A 292 20.65 -5.36 -14.16
N ALA A 293 20.73 -5.70 -12.87
CA ALA A 293 20.96 -7.07 -12.43
C ALA A 293 19.68 -7.90 -12.58
N SER A 294 19.83 -9.18 -12.95
CA SER A 294 18.71 -10.10 -13.19
C SER A 294 18.58 -11.17 -12.10
N SER A 295 19.23 -10.97 -10.95
CA SER A 295 19.21 -11.93 -9.85
C SER A 295 19.22 -11.27 -8.48
N SER A 296 18.64 -11.97 -7.51
CA SER A 296 18.59 -11.60 -6.09
C SER A 296 18.78 -12.84 -5.22
N THR A 297 19.19 -12.65 -3.98
CA THR A 297 19.43 -13.76 -3.05
C THR A 297 18.90 -13.40 -1.68
N LEU A 298 18.19 -14.34 -1.07
CA LEU A 298 17.71 -14.29 0.30
C LEU A 298 18.23 -15.52 1.04
N ILE A 299 18.88 -15.32 2.17
CA ILE A 299 19.37 -16.40 3.03
C ILE A 299 18.58 -16.34 4.34
N LEU A 300 17.99 -17.49 4.69
CA LEU A 300 17.16 -17.72 5.88
C LEU A 300 17.98 -18.45 6.94
#